data_AF-A0A6A3H6H2-F1
#
_entry.id   AF-A0A6A3H6H2-F1
#
_cell.length_a   1.000
_cell.length_b   1.000
_cell.length_c   1.000
_cell.angle_alpha   90.00
_cell.angle_beta   90.00
_cell.angle_gamma   90.00
#
_symmetry.space_group_name_H-M   'P 1'
#
loop_
_entity.id
_entity.type
_entity.pdbx_description
1 polymer ?
#
loop_
_entity_poly.entity_id
_entity_poly.type
_entity_poly.pdbx_seq_one_letter_code
_entity_poly.pdbx_strand_id
1 'polypeptide(L)'
;MPNISELRAIRVLRPLRSMSAFPGMRRLVAALLNSLPALRNVVGLQMFVFVVFGILGVQLFGGRMSRVCRLTEFPVRLPVDATWPVPNDYLEQVLANASAFRCLDAPLLDYTDSTPGYSKETSPWRIPQDCFWPVHYSDGLLCADPYHAGGHHCPAGDTCGSNYDAFGNPRFVNERAMQDALHTERLNWGYTTYDNIGRALLTIFQSVTEEGWTLVMYMTMDASHPIVGACFAVSLIIFASYFVMNLTIAVISDEFQSDKPGRRATMSRMSLTWSARRLTADAGAQFEPRSPLYRLVTHKYFSEVITVAILANTVVLSLDHYPMSHSMDANLELAHFVLLCVFVVEMLLKLAGLGFRQYLRDKFNVFDAVIVLADLIEAAIIPPLFLGSSHKTSQTGSISLFRAFRLFRVFELARNWKSLRNLLQMIAQTVASIGNFGVLLFLFVYVFALMGMQFFGNTMRFDKFGCPTPHNVDEFWNGTVPRSNFDTLPWAIATVFQIITGDSWSTVLYEAMRGNDMAASLYFIVLPCC
;
A
#
# COMPACT_ATOMS: atom_id res chain seq x y z
N MET A 1 -17.31 -28.32 12.08
CA MET A 1 -17.25 -28.87 10.71
C MET A 1 -16.33 -27.96 9.91
N PRO A 2 -15.33 -28.45 9.16
CA PRO A 2 -14.49 -27.59 8.34
C PRO A 2 -15.39 -26.81 7.36
N ASN A 3 -15.18 -25.50 7.28
CA ASN A 3 -16.02 -24.55 6.55
C ASN A 3 -16.08 -24.92 5.05
N ILE A 4 -17.18 -25.55 4.63
CA ILE A 4 -17.50 -25.85 3.22
C ILE A 4 -17.57 -24.54 2.39
N SER A 5 -17.65 -23.39 3.05
CA SER A 5 -17.52 -22.05 2.47
C SER A 5 -16.18 -21.82 1.76
N GLU A 6 -15.07 -22.36 2.26
CA GLU A 6 -13.74 -22.20 1.64
C GLU A 6 -13.65 -22.94 0.29
N LEU A 7 -14.27 -24.12 0.18
CA LEU A 7 -14.37 -24.85 -1.08
C LEU A 7 -15.28 -24.13 -2.11
N ARG A 8 -16.17 -23.24 -1.66
CA ARG A 8 -16.93 -22.37 -2.58
C ARG A 8 -16.05 -21.31 -3.23
N ALA A 9 -14.91 -20.94 -2.62
CA ALA A 9 -13.94 -20.01 -3.20
C ALA A 9 -13.36 -20.54 -4.53
N ILE A 10 -13.28 -21.86 -4.73
CA ILE A 10 -12.84 -22.45 -6.02
C ILE A 10 -13.73 -22.01 -7.19
N ARG A 11 -15.00 -21.67 -6.93
CA ARG A 11 -15.93 -21.16 -7.95
C ARG A 11 -15.52 -19.77 -8.47
N VAL A 12 -14.73 -19.03 -7.70
CA VAL A 12 -14.18 -17.71 -8.06
C VAL A 12 -13.15 -17.81 -9.18
N LEU A 13 -12.57 -18.99 -9.44
CA LEU A 13 -11.64 -19.23 -10.55
C LEU A 13 -12.35 -19.40 -11.90
N ARG A 14 -13.69 -19.47 -11.95
CA ARG A 14 -14.46 -19.63 -13.20
C ARG A 14 -14.20 -18.53 -14.25
N PRO A 15 -14.06 -17.24 -13.91
CA PRO A 15 -13.70 -16.17 -14.84
C PRO A 15 -12.36 -16.39 -15.54
N LEU A 16 -11.46 -17.24 -15.02
CA LEU A 16 -10.22 -17.61 -15.73
C LEU A 16 -10.52 -18.34 -17.06
N ARG A 17 -11.69 -18.97 -17.22
CA ARG A 17 -12.12 -19.52 -18.52
C ARG A 17 -12.29 -18.43 -19.59
N SER A 18 -12.70 -17.22 -19.19
CA SER A 18 -12.83 -16.08 -20.08
C SER A 18 -11.48 -15.58 -20.62
N MET A 19 -10.36 -15.98 -20.02
CA MET A 19 -9.02 -15.67 -20.52
C MET A 19 -8.74 -16.34 -21.88
N SER A 20 -9.45 -17.43 -22.17
CA SER A 20 -9.42 -18.07 -23.48
C SER A 20 -10.21 -17.29 -24.55
N ALA A 21 -11.08 -16.34 -24.19
CA ALA A 21 -11.87 -15.58 -25.17
C ALA A 21 -11.02 -14.55 -25.94
N PHE A 22 -9.91 -14.07 -25.35
CA PHE A 22 -9.06 -13.03 -25.95
C PHE A 22 -7.72 -13.59 -26.46
N PRO A 23 -7.45 -13.55 -27.79
CA PRO A 23 -6.24 -14.11 -28.37
C PRO A 23 -4.94 -13.50 -27.83
N GLY A 24 -4.96 -12.20 -27.47
CA GLY A 24 -3.81 -11.52 -26.88
C GLY A 24 -3.46 -12.04 -25.47
N MET A 25 -4.46 -12.38 -24.67
CA MET A 25 -4.29 -12.88 -23.31
C MET A 25 -3.69 -14.30 -23.29
N ARG A 26 -4.08 -15.16 -24.26
CA ARG A 26 -3.52 -16.51 -24.42
C ARG A 26 -1.99 -16.50 -24.60
N ARG A 27 -1.46 -15.54 -25.37
CA ARG A 27 -0.01 -15.41 -25.59
C ARG A 27 0.72 -15.00 -24.31
N LEU A 28 0.15 -14.06 -23.56
CA LEU A 28 0.73 -13.60 -22.29
C LEU A 28 0.75 -14.71 -21.25
N VAL A 29 -0.34 -15.46 -21.11
CA VAL A 29 -0.42 -16.59 -20.16
C VAL A 29 0.53 -17.71 -20.56
N ALA A 30 0.63 -18.03 -21.86
CA ALA A 30 1.61 -18.99 -22.34
C ALA A 30 3.05 -18.54 -22.04
N ALA A 31 3.37 -17.26 -22.27
CA ALA A 31 4.69 -16.70 -21.93
C ALA A 31 4.99 -16.78 -20.42
N LEU A 32 4.01 -16.46 -19.56
CA LEU A 32 4.14 -16.59 -18.10
C LEU A 32 4.32 -18.04 -17.65
N LEU A 33 3.55 -18.99 -18.22
CA LEU A 33 3.70 -20.40 -17.89
C LEU A 33 5.03 -20.97 -18.39
N ASN A 34 5.53 -20.48 -19.53
CA ASN A 34 6.81 -20.88 -20.09
C ASN A 34 8.01 -20.34 -19.30
N SER A 35 7.86 -19.26 -18.52
CA SER A 35 8.94 -18.75 -17.66
C SER A 35 9.02 -19.47 -16.31
N LEU A 36 7.97 -20.19 -15.87
CA LEU A 36 7.96 -20.93 -14.60
C LEU A 36 9.12 -21.94 -14.43
N PRO A 37 9.49 -22.75 -15.45
CA PRO A 37 10.61 -23.70 -15.31
C PRO A 37 11.96 -23.02 -15.06
N ALA A 38 12.21 -21.85 -15.69
CA ALA A 38 13.42 -21.07 -15.47
C ALA A 38 13.42 -20.46 -14.06
N LEU A 39 12.26 -19.96 -13.60
CA LEU A 39 12.08 -19.43 -12.25
C LEU A 39 12.22 -20.48 -11.15
N ARG A 40 11.92 -21.75 -11.42
CA ARG A 40 12.01 -22.84 -10.43
C ARG A 40 13.36 -22.89 -9.72
N ASN A 41 14.47 -22.73 -10.47
CA ASN A 41 15.81 -22.80 -9.89
C ASN A 41 16.08 -21.59 -8.98
N VAL A 42 15.60 -20.41 -9.37
CA VAL A 42 15.71 -19.18 -8.58
C VAL A 42 14.90 -19.30 -7.28
N VAL A 43 13.67 -19.79 -7.38
CA VAL A 43 12.80 -20.05 -6.21
C VAL A 43 13.41 -21.10 -5.29
N GLY A 44 14.01 -22.16 -5.84
CA GLY A 44 14.72 -23.17 -5.05
C GLY A 44 15.90 -22.60 -4.27
N LEU A 45 16.71 -21.75 -4.90
CA LEU A 45 17.78 -21.01 -4.23
C LEU A 45 17.23 -20.07 -3.17
N GLN A 46 16.12 -19.37 -3.45
CA GLN A 46 15.49 -18.45 -2.51
C GLN A 46 15.00 -19.16 -1.25
N MET A 47 14.29 -20.28 -1.41
CA MET A 47 13.82 -21.07 -0.27
C MET A 47 14.98 -21.63 0.55
N PHE A 48 16.08 -22.02 -0.09
CA PHE A 48 17.28 -22.44 0.62
C PHE A 48 17.86 -21.31 1.49
N VAL A 49 18.02 -20.10 0.93
CA VAL A 49 18.50 -18.92 1.67
C VAL A 49 17.55 -18.60 2.83
N PHE A 50 16.23 -18.64 2.61
CA PHE A 50 15.22 -18.39 3.65
C PHE A 50 15.34 -19.37 4.82
N VAL A 51 15.53 -20.66 4.53
CA VAL A 51 15.69 -21.67 5.57
C VAL A 51 17.00 -21.47 6.34
N VAL A 52 18.11 -21.15 5.66
CA VAL A 52 19.39 -20.89 6.32
C VAL A 52 19.30 -19.70 7.27
N PHE A 53 18.78 -18.56 6.79
CA PHE A 53 18.58 -17.38 7.64
C PHE A 53 17.49 -17.61 8.71
N GLY A 54 16.49 -18.45 8.42
CA GLY A 54 15.45 -18.82 9.38
C GLY A 54 16.02 -19.60 10.56
N ILE A 55 16.84 -20.62 10.28
CA ILE A 55 17.55 -21.37 11.31
C ILE A 55 18.48 -20.45 12.09
N LEU A 56 19.26 -19.61 11.40
CA LEU A 56 20.15 -18.64 12.05
C LEU A 56 19.37 -17.69 12.97
N GLY A 57 18.25 -17.14 12.51
CA GLY A 57 17.39 -16.24 13.28
C GLY A 57 16.80 -16.94 14.51
N VAL A 58 16.36 -18.20 14.39
CA VAL A 58 15.88 -18.99 15.54
C VAL A 58 16.98 -19.17 16.59
N GLN A 59 18.21 -19.47 16.18
CA GLN A 59 19.34 -19.61 17.11
C GLN A 59 19.76 -18.29 17.76
N LEU A 60 19.70 -17.18 17.02
CA LEU A 60 20.13 -15.87 17.50
C LEU A 60 19.05 -15.15 18.34
N PHE A 61 17.77 -15.32 18.03
CA PHE A 61 16.70 -14.49 18.59
C PHE A 61 15.53 -15.27 19.22
N GLY A 62 15.50 -16.61 19.10
CA GLY A 62 14.45 -17.44 19.67
C GLY A 62 14.26 -17.21 21.17
N GLY A 63 13.03 -16.95 21.60
CA GLY A 63 12.65 -16.63 22.99
C GLY A 63 13.03 -15.22 23.45
N ARG A 64 13.94 -14.53 22.77
CA ARG A 64 14.41 -13.19 23.17
C ARG A 64 13.39 -12.08 22.85
N MET A 65 12.60 -12.24 21.78
CA MET A 65 11.62 -11.25 21.32
C MET A 65 10.29 -11.26 22.10
N SER A 66 10.28 -11.81 23.31
CA SER A 66 9.11 -11.89 24.20
C SER A 66 9.15 -10.89 25.36
N ARG A 67 10.18 -10.04 25.39
CA ARG A 67 10.52 -9.18 26.52
C ARG A 67 10.12 -7.74 26.26
N VAL A 68 9.41 -7.17 27.22
CA VAL A 68 8.99 -5.76 27.23
C VAL A 68 9.15 -5.19 28.63
N CYS A 69 9.13 -3.86 28.74
CA CYS A 69 9.24 -3.18 30.01
C CYS A 69 7.99 -3.37 30.88
N ARG A 70 8.22 -3.68 32.14
CA ARG A 70 7.20 -3.98 33.15
C ARG A 70 7.29 -2.98 34.29
N LEU A 71 6.13 -2.61 34.82
CA LEU A 71 6.02 -1.63 35.90
C LEU A 71 6.40 -2.20 37.28
N THR A 72 6.45 -3.53 37.41
CA THR A 72 6.80 -4.23 38.64
C THR A 72 8.00 -5.15 38.41
N GLU A 73 8.77 -5.40 39.46
CA GLU A 73 9.94 -6.31 39.41
C GLU A 73 9.55 -7.77 39.18
N PHE A 74 8.33 -8.16 39.55
CA PHE A 74 7.83 -9.53 39.44
C PHE A 74 6.36 -9.57 38.99
N PRO A 75 5.88 -10.73 38.46
CA PRO A 75 4.47 -10.97 38.21
C PRO A 75 3.64 -10.94 39.50
N VAL A 76 2.41 -10.47 39.35
CA VAL A 76 1.45 -10.24 40.44
C VAL A 76 0.18 -11.04 40.20
N ARG A 77 -0.55 -11.36 41.26
CA ARG A 77 -1.79 -12.15 41.20
C ARG A 77 -2.86 -11.39 40.41
N LEU A 78 -3.69 -12.12 39.64
CA LEU A 78 -4.91 -11.56 39.09
C LEU A 78 -5.91 -11.26 40.24
N PRO A 79 -6.79 -10.26 40.10
CA PRO A 79 -7.89 -10.04 41.04
C PRO A 79 -8.76 -11.31 41.15
N VAL A 80 -9.42 -11.49 42.29
CA VAL A 80 -10.17 -12.73 42.63
C VAL A 80 -11.24 -13.07 41.58
N ASP A 81 -11.80 -12.05 40.92
CA ASP A 81 -12.81 -12.21 39.88
C ASP A 81 -12.22 -12.55 38.48
N ALA A 82 -10.89 -12.65 38.37
CA ALA A 82 -10.13 -12.96 37.16
C ALA A 82 -10.53 -12.13 35.92
N THR A 83 -10.98 -10.89 36.13
CA THR A 83 -11.45 -10.00 35.07
C THR A 83 -10.26 -9.49 34.23
N TRP A 84 -10.38 -9.60 32.90
CA TRP A 84 -9.43 -9.04 31.95
C TRP A 84 -10.15 -8.12 30.96
N PRO A 85 -9.69 -6.86 30.75
CA PRO A 85 -8.51 -6.25 31.36
C PRO A 85 -8.67 -5.99 32.86
N VAL A 86 -7.53 -5.88 33.55
CA VAL A 86 -7.50 -5.62 34.99
C VAL A 86 -8.00 -4.19 35.27
N PRO A 87 -8.91 -3.99 36.25
CA PRO A 87 -9.39 -2.66 36.62
C PRO A 87 -8.25 -1.71 37.06
N ASN A 88 -8.35 -0.44 36.68
CA ASN A 88 -7.31 0.56 36.95
C ASN A 88 -7.08 0.78 38.46
N ASP A 89 -8.14 0.72 39.27
CA ASP A 89 -8.09 0.84 40.72
C ASP A 89 -7.32 -0.31 41.39
N TYR A 90 -7.41 -1.52 40.83
CA TYR A 90 -6.59 -2.65 41.27
C TYR A 90 -5.13 -2.46 40.85
N LEU A 91 -4.89 -1.99 39.63
CA LEU A 91 -3.54 -1.73 39.14
C LEU A 91 -2.83 -0.67 39.99
N GLU A 92 -3.51 0.42 40.37
CA GLU A 92 -2.96 1.45 41.26
C GLU A 92 -2.57 0.89 42.64
N GLN A 93 -3.39 0.00 43.22
CA GLN A 93 -3.06 -0.68 44.49
C GLN A 93 -1.84 -1.60 44.36
N VAL A 94 -1.75 -2.34 43.25
CA VAL A 94 -0.60 -3.20 42.96
C VAL A 94 0.67 -2.37 42.81
N LEU A 95 0.62 -1.25 42.10
CA LEU A 95 1.78 -0.37 41.92
C LEU A 95 2.21 0.31 43.23
N ALA A 96 1.27 0.61 44.13
CA ALA A 96 1.58 1.17 45.44
C ALA A 96 2.28 0.16 46.38
N ASN A 97 1.97 -1.13 46.29
CA ASN A 97 2.60 -2.18 47.09
C ASN A 97 2.66 -3.53 46.37
N ALA A 98 3.55 -3.66 45.37
CA ALA A 98 3.63 -4.85 44.53
C ALA A 98 3.92 -6.13 45.33
N SER A 99 4.72 -6.02 46.41
CA SER A 99 5.13 -7.17 47.23
C SER A 99 3.96 -7.92 47.87
N ALA A 100 2.89 -7.22 48.24
CA ALA A 100 1.69 -7.84 48.80
C ALA A 100 0.90 -8.69 47.79
N PHE A 101 1.08 -8.42 46.50
CA PHE A 101 0.38 -9.09 45.40
C PHE A 101 1.26 -10.07 44.63
N ARG A 102 2.44 -10.41 45.15
CA ARG A 102 3.40 -11.31 44.48
C ARG A 102 2.73 -12.64 44.08
N CYS A 103 2.94 -13.03 42.82
CA CYS A 103 2.35 -14.24 42.26
C CYS A 103 2.87 -15.51 42.97
N LEU A 104 4.19 -15.71 42.93
CA LEU A 104 4.88 -16.85 43.53
C LEU A 104 5.99 -16.35 44.45
N ASP A 105 6.14 -16.98 45.63
CA ASP A 105 7.27 -16.76 46.56
C ASP A 105 8.56 -17.48 46.10
N ALA A 106 8.56 -17.99 44.87
CA ALA A 106 9.66 -18.68 44.21
C ALA A 106 10.53 -17.71 43.39
N PRO A 107 11.74 -18.10 42.94
CA PRO A 107 12.51 -17.31 41.99
C PRO A 107 11.73 -17.11 40.69
N LEU A 108 11.91 -15.95 40.06
CA LEU A 108 11.24 -15.59 38.81
C LEU A 108 11.70 -16.47 37.64
N LEU A 109 12.90 -17.04 37.73
CA LEU A 109 13.57 -17.78 36.68
C LEU A 109 13.68 -16.96 35.39
N ASP A 110 14.42 -15.85 35.48
CA ASP A 110 14.70 -14.96 34.35
C ASP A 110 16.04 -15.32 33.66
N TYR A 111 16.38 -14.59 32.58
CA TYR A 111 17.60 -14.56 31.75
C TYR A 111 18.66 -15.68 31.85
N THR A 112 19.15 -16.05 33.03
CA THR A 112 20.18 -17.06 33.29
C THR A 112 19.94 -17.84 34.59
N ASP A 113 18.76 -17.77 35.18
CA ASP A 113 18.40 -18.50 36.40
C ASP A 113 18.24 -19.99 36.10
N SER A 114 19.36 -20.64 35.80
CA SER A 114 19.58 -22.05 36.02
C SER A 114 19.90 -22.25 37.50
N THR A 115 19.02 -21.77 38.39
CA THR A 115 19.19 -21.99 39.83
C THR A 115 19.39 -23.49 40.03
N PRO A 116 20.48 -23.94 40.69
CA PRO A 116 20.78 -25.37 40.79
C PRO A 116 19.58 -26.13 41.37
N GLY A 117 18.92 -26.94 40.53
CA GLY A 117 17.70 -27.68 40.90
C GLY A 117 16.48 -27.45 40.02
N TYR A 118 16.46 -26.38 39.20
CA TYR A 118 15.38 -26.15 38.25
C TYR A 118 15.74 -26.59 36.82
N SER A 119 14.89 -27.44 36.25
CA SER A 119 14.79 -27.76 34.82
C SER A 119 13.44 -27.28 34.31
N LYS A 120 13.18 -27.47 33.01
CA LYS A 120 11.87 -27.18 32.42
C LYS A 120 10.73 -27.87 33.17
N GLU A 121 10.94 -29.10 33.64
CA GLU A 121 9.97 -29.95 34.32
C GLU A 121 9.89 -29.72 35.83
N THR A 122 10.90 -29.08 36.45
CA THR A 122 10.89 -28.79 37.89
C THR A 122 10.68 -27.31 38.20
N SER A 123 10.66 -26.45 37.18
CA SER A 123 10.36 -25.02 37.28
C SER A 123 9.07 -24.75 38.06
N PRO A 124 9.04 -23.74 38.96
CA PRO A 124 7.81 -23.27 39.60
C PRO A 124 6.74 -22.83 38.59
N TRP A 125 7.16 -22.43 37.39
CA TRP A 125 6.29 -22.02 36.28
C TRP A 125 5.91 -23.16 35.34
N ARG A 126 6.25 -24.42 35.65
CA ARG A 126 5.81 -25.58 34.87
C ARG A 126 4.29 -25.59 34.69
N ILE A 127 3.57 -25.20 35.75
CA ILE A 127 2.12 -25.00 35.72
C ILE A 127 1.89 -23.48 35.71
N PRO A 128 1.22 -22.94 34.67
CA PRO A 128 0.88 -21.52 34.62
C PRO A 128 0.03 -21.12 35.83
N GLN A 129 0.17 -19.88 36.28
CA GLN A 129 -0.54 -19.35 37.45
C GLN A 129 -1.59 -18.30 37.05
N ASP A 130 -2.58 -18.08 37.91
CA ASP A 130 -3.55 -16.98 37.77
C ASP A 130 -2.92 -15.64 38.18
N CYS A 131 -1.96 -15.23 37.36
CA CYS A 131 -1.17 -14.01 37.53
C CYS A 131 -1.05 -13.25 36.22
N PHE A 132 -0.56 -12.03 36.30
CA PHE A 132 -0.17 -11.21 35.15
C PHE A 132 1.05 -10.37 35.50
N TRP A 133 1.65 -9.71 34.52
CA TRP A 133 2.78 -8.81 34.76
C TRP A 133 2.50 -7.45 34.12
N PRO A 134 2.22 -6.42 34.93
CA PRO A 134 1.90 -5.07 34.44
C PRO A 134 2.88 -4.57 33.39
N VAL A 135 2.37 -4.27 32.19
CA VAL A 135 3.14 -3.79 31.04
C VAL A 135 3.20 -2.26 31.05
N HIS A 136 4.35 -1.70 30.71
CA HIS A 136 4.47 -0.27 30.47
C HIS A 136 4.06 0.08 29.02
N TYR A 137 2.77 0.29 28.79
CA TYR A 137 2.21 0.48 27.44
C TYR A 137 2.75 1.69 26.67
N SER A 138 3.31 2.71 27.36
CA SER A 138 3.78 3.93 26.70
C SER A 138 5.12 3.75 25.98
N ASP A 139 5.92 2.77 26.40
CA ASP A 139 7.24 2.48 25.84
C ASP A 139 7.12 1.70 24.52
N GLY A 140 6.29 0.64 24.52
CA GLY A 140 5.91 -0.12 23.32
C GLY A 140 7.09 -0.75 22.56
N LEU A 141 8.23 -0.95 23.22
CA LEU A 141 9.46 -1.49 22.66
C LEU A 141 9.83 -2.82 23.32
N LEU A 142 10.62 -3.61 22.58
CA LEU A 142 11.27 -4.78 23.18
C LEU A 142 12.45 -4.31 24.03
N CYS A 143 12.83 -5.12 25.01
CA CYS A 143 14.02 -4.88 25.82
C CYS A 143 14.88 -6.14 25.88
N ALA A 144 16.18 -5.96 26.05
CA ALA A 144 17.12 -7.06 26.21
C ALA A 144 17.27 -7.43 27.69
N ASP A 145 17.69 -8.68 27.93
CA ASP A 145 18.09 -9.07 29.28
C ASP A 145 19.35 -8.31 29.74
N PRO A 146 19.62 -8.24 31.06
CA PRO A 146 20.76 -7.48 31.60
C PRO A 146 22.14 -7.94 31.12
N TYR A 147 22.27 -9.14 30.53
CA TYR A 147 23.53 -9.68 30.03
C TYR A 147 23.77 -9.32 28.56
N HIS A 148 22.74 -8.87 27.85
CA HIS A 148 22.86 -8.39 26.49
C HIS A 148 22.72 -6.86 26.47
N ALA A 149 23.60 -6.20 25.72
CA ALA A 149 23.57 -4.76 25.57
C ALA A 149 22.53 -4.32 24.53
N GLY A 150 21.24 -4.62 24.78
CA GLY A 150 20.13 -4.27 23.89
C GLY A 150 20.09 -2.80 23.49
N GLY A 151 19.52 -2.51 22.33
CA GLY A 151 19.39 -1.14 21.82
C GLY A 151 18.53 -0.25 22.71
N HIS A 152 17.53 -0.87 23.34
CA HIS A 152 16.58 -0.21 24.22
C HIS A 152 16.72 -0.66 25.68
N HIS A 153 16.63 0.30 26.59
CA HIS A 153 16.67 0.08 28.04
C HIS A 153 15.38 0.59 28.66
N CYS A 154 14.82 -0.18 29.58
CA CYS A 154 13.59 0.22 30.26
C CYS A 154 13.78 1.50 31.08
N PRO A 155 12.72 2.32 31.23
CA PRO A 155 12.73 3.49 32.10
C PRO A 155 13.17 3.17 33.54
N ALA A 156 13.69 4.17 34.26
CA ALA A 156 14.17 3.98 35.62
C ALA A 156 13.04 3.50 36.55
N GLY A 157 13.21 2.33 37.16
CA GLY A 157 12.22 1.68 38.03
C GLY A 157 11.43 0.56 37.36
N ASP A 158 11.44 0.48 36.03
CA ASP A 158 10.82 -0.61 35.27
C ASP A 158 11.77 -1.80 35.15
N THR A 159 11.20 -2.99 34.97
CA THR A 159 11.94 -4.24 34.80
C THR A 159 11.71 -4.82 33.41
N CYS A 160 12.76 -5.28 32.73
CA CYS A 160 12.62 -6.00 31.47
C CYS A 160 12.17 -7.44 31.73
N GLY A 161 10.93 -7.78 31.37
CA GLY A 161 10.31 -9.05 31.75
C GLY A 161 9.63 -9.79 30.60
N SER A 162 9.71 -11.13 30.61
CA SER A 162 9.00 -12.03 29.68
C SER A 162 7.84 -12.75 30.37
N ASN A 163 6.79 -13.04 29.59
CA ASN A 163 5.70 -13.93 30.01
C ASN A 163 6.10 -15.42 30.01
N TYR A 164 7.34 -15.73 29.63
CA TYR A 164 7.93 -17.07 29.70
C TYR A 164 9.06 -17.09 30.72
N ASP A 165 9.28 -18.23 31.37
CA ASP A 165 10.47 -18.45 32.18
C ASP A 165 11.72 -18.69 31.30
N ALA A 166 12.90 -18.79 31.91
CA ALA A 166 14.15 -19.07 31.22
C ALA A 166 14.16 -20.40 30.41
N PHE A 167 13.22 -21.31 30.67
CA PHE A 167 13.09 -22.60 30.00
C PHE A 167 11.95 -22.62 28.95
N GLY A 168 11.25 -21.49 28.76
CA GLY A 168 10.15 -21.34 27.82
C GLY A 168 8.80 -21.86 28.32
N ASN A 169 8.63 -22.07 29.63
CA ASN A 169 7.32 -22.37 30.21
C ASN A 169 6.48 -21.07 30.31
N PRO A 170 5.18 -21.10 29.95
CA PRO A 170 4.30 -19.94 30.07
C PRO A 170 3.97 -19.66 31.54
N ARG A 171 4.00 -18.38 31.93
CA ARG A 171 3.76 -17.97 33.33
C ARG A 171 2.28 -17.89 33.69
N PHE A 172 1.40 -17.54 32.74
CA PHE A 172 0.01 -17.17 33.05
C PHE A 172 -1.01 -18.12 32.43
N VAL A 173 -2.04 -18.46 33.20
CA VAL A 173 -3.18 -19.28 32.73
C VAL A 173 -4.03 -18.51 31.73
N ASN A 174 -4.26 -17.22 31.99
CA ASN A 174 -5.10 -16.38 31.13
C ASN A 174 -4.39 -16.06 29.81
N GLU A 175 -4.95 -16.54 28.68
CA GLU A 175 -4.38 -16.35 27.34
C GLU A 175 -4.26 -14.87 26.95
N ARG A 176 -5.21 -14.02 27.38
CA ARG A 176 -5.14 -12.59 27.09
C ARG A 176 -3.97 -11.95 27.82
N ALA A 177 -3.75 -12.29 29.10
CA ALA A 177 -2.60 -11.83 29.87
C ALA A 177 -1.26 -12.32 29.27
N MET A 178 -1.24 -13.52 28.68
CA MET A 178 -0.08 -14.05 27.97
C MET A 178 0.26 -13.25 26.71
N GLN A 179 -0.74 -12.79 25.96
CA GLN A 179 -0.55 -12.11 24.67
C GLN A 179 -0.37 -10.60 24.80
N ASP A 180 -1.03 -9.99 25.79
CA ASP A 180 -1.13 -8.54 26.01
C ASP A 180 0.19 -7.77 25.86
N ALA A 181 1.27 -8.29 26.45
CA ALA A 181 2.59 -7.68 26.42
C ALA A 181 3.14 -7.42 25.00
N LEU A 182 2.83 -8.29 24.05
CA LEU A 182 3.29 -8.18 22.65
C LEU A 182 2.16 -7.75 21.71
N HIS A 183 0.93 -7.65 22.21
CA HIS A 183 -0.27 -7.38 21.41
C HIS A 183 -0.44 -5.89 21.13
N THR A 184 0.56 -5.30 20.50
CA THR A 184 0.58 -3.90 20.07
C THR A 184 0.88 -3.81 18.58
N GLU A 185 0.36 -2.76 17.93
CA GLU A 185 0.60 -2.50 16.51
C GLU A 185 2.10 -2.42 16.20
N ARG A 186 2.87 -1.75 17.07
CA ARG A 186 4.32 -1.56 16.92
C ARG A 186 5.12 -2.85 16.96
N LEU A 187 4.62 -3.88 17.65
CA LEU A 187 5.26 -5.21 17.72
C LEU A 187 4.59 -6.22 16.79
N ASN A 188 3.83 -5.73 15.78
CA ASN A 188 3.07 -6.56 14.84
C ASN A 188 2.23 -7.62 15.55
N TRP A 189 1.62 -7.23 16.69
CA TRP A 189 0.73 -8.08 17.48
C TRP A 189 1.39 -9.41 17.94
N GLY A 190 2.72 -9.41 18.10
CA GLY A 190 3.48 -10.57 18.55
C GLY A 190 3.68 -11.67 17.48
N TYR A 191 3.31 -11.42 16.22
CA TYR A 191 3.51 -12.40 15.14
C TYR A 191 4.94 -12.42 14.61
N THR A 192 5.62 -11.27 14.59
CA THR A 192 7.00 -11.14 14.11
C THR A 192 8.00 -11.64 15.15
N THR A 193 8.34 -12.93 15.08
CA THR A 193 9.24 -13.60 16.03
C THR A 193 10.09 -14.67 15.35
N TYR A 194 11.19 -15.06 16.00
CA TYR A 194 12.04 -16.17 15.59
C TYR A 194 11.91 -17.39 16.52
N ASP A 195 10.78 -17.55 17.22
CA ASP A 195 10.61 -18.62 18.20
C ASP A 195 10.47 -20.01 17.57
N ASN A 196 10.03 -20.06 16.32
CA ASN A 196 9.93 -21.29 15.54
C ASN A 196 10.20 -21.01 14.06
N ILE A 197 10.53 -22.07 13.32
CA ILE A 197 10.92 -21.95 11.92
C ILE A 197 9.80 -21.38 11.04
N GLY A 198 8.52 -21.66 11.33
CA GLY A 198 7.40 -21.13 10.55
C GLY A 198 7.26 -19.61 10.68
N ARG A 199 7.30 -19.10 11.92
CA ARG A 199 7.28 -17.65 12.19
C ARG A 199 8.54 -16.94 11.72
N ALA A 200 9.70 -17.60 11.83
CA ALA A 200 10.96 -17.09 11.30
C ALA A 200 10.90 -16.94 9.78
N LEU A 201 10.36 -17.93 9.05
CA LEU A 201 10.20 -17.86 7.60
C LEU A 201 9.23 -16.75 7.18
N LEU A 202 8.12 -16.54 7.91
CA LEU A 202 7.21 -15.43 7.64
C LEU A 202 7.88 -14.07 7.87
N THR A 203 8.62 -13.94 8.97
CA THR A 203 9.37 -12.72 9.32
C THR A 203 10.46 -12.41 8.29
N ILE A 204 11.16 -13.44 7.80
CA ILE A 204 12.15 -13.32 6.72
C ILE A 204 11.48 -12.95 5.41
N PHE A 205 10.36 -13.61 5.07
CA PHE A 205 9.61 -13.28 3.86
C PHE A 205 9.19 -11.81 3.85
N GLN A 206 8.62 -11.30 4.96
CA GLN A 206 8.34 -9.88 5.13
C GLN A 206 9.59 -9.03 4.88
N SER A 207 10.70 -9.35 5.55
CA SER A 207 11.92 -8.55 5.48
C SER A 207 12.52 -8.52 4.06
N VAL A 208 12.51 -9.65 3.36
CA VAL A 208 13.09 -9.78 2.02
C VAL A 208 12.29 -9.05 0.94
N THR A 209 10.97 -8.91 1.13
CA THR A 209 10.15 -8.05 0.27
C THR A 209 10.37 -6.55 0.49
N GLU A 210 11.33 -6.18 1.34
CA GLU A 210 11.67 -4.80 1.71
C GLU A 210 10.53 -4.02 2.41
N GLU A 211 9.52 -4.72 2.94
CA GLU A 211 8.41 -4.11 3.65
C GLU A 211 8.53 -4.31 5.17
N GLY A 212 8.52 -3.22 5.94
CA GLY A 212 8.60 -3.27 7.40
C GLY A 212 9.88 -3.90 7.98
N TRP A 213 10.89 -4.18 7.15
CA TRP A 213 12.14 -4.85 7.56
C TRP A 213 12.95 -4.05 8.59
N THR A 214 12.88 -2.72 8.55
CA THR A 214 13.56 -1.84 9.51
C THR A 214 13.00 -2.01 10.91
N LEU A 215 11.68 -2.19 11.03
CA LEU A 215 11.03 -2.50 12.31
C LEU A 215 11.51 -3.85 12.84
N VAL A 216 11.57 -4.88 12.00
CA VAL A 216 12.13 -6.19 12.37
C VAL A 216 13.58 -6.06 12.84
N MET A 217 14.40 -5.29 12.13
CA MET A 217 15.78 -5.01 12.51
C MET A 217 15.84 -4.37 13.90
N TYR A 218 15.11 -3.28 14.14
CA TYR A 218 15.11 -2.63 15.46
C TYR A 218 14.61 -3.56 16.56
N MET A 219 13.55 -4.34 16.31
CA MET A 219 13.09 -5.35 17.27
C MET A 219 14.17 -6.38 17.62
N THR A 220 14.95 -6.86 16.63
CA THR A 220 16.07 -7.79 16.92
C THR A 220 17.24 -7.12 17.64
N MET A 221 17.50 -5.84 17.37
CA MET A 221 18.52 -5.03 18.04
C MET A 221 18.17 -4.78 19.51
N ASP A 222 16.90 -4.47 19.77
CA ASP A 222 16.38 -4.17 21.10
C ASP A 222 16.24 -5.43 21.95
N ALA A 223 15.84 -6.55 21.37
CA ALA A 223 15.67 -7.82 22.08
C ALA A 223 16.98 -8.58 22.38
N SER A 224 18.08 -8.23 21.72
CA SER A 224 19.35 -8.94 21.85
C SER A 224 20.55 -7.99 21.89
N HIS A 225 21.37 -7.95 20.85
CA HIS A 225 22.52 -7.06 20.74
C HIS A 225 22.42 -6.24 19.45
N PRO A 226 22.52 -4.89 19.50
CA PRO A 226 22.34 -3.99 18.36
C PRO A 226 23.18 -4.36 17.15
N ILE A 227 24.47 -4.65 17.36
CA ILE A 227 25.37 -5.01 16.27
C ILE A 227 24.96 -6.34 15.62
N VAL A 228 24.57 -7.35 16.42
CA VAL A 228 24.18 -8.67 15.91
C VAL A 228 22.87 -8.57 15.12
N GLY A 229 21.86 -7.88 15.67
CA GLY A 229 20.60 -7.62 14.98
C GLY A 229 20.78 -6.84 13.67
N ALA A 230 21.57 -5.77 13.70
CA ALA A 230 21.88 -4.98 12.52
C ALA A 230 22.64 -5.79 11.45
N CYS A 231 23.69 -6.52 11.82
CA CYS A 231 24.45 -7.36 10.88
C CYS A 231 23.59 -8.47 10.30
N PHE A 232 22.72 -9.11 11.11
CA PHE A 232 21.78 -10.12 10.64
C PHE A 232 20.81 -9.52 9.60
N ALA A 233 20.16 -8.40 9.92
CA ALA A 233 19.21 -7.77 9.01
C ALA A 233 19.87 -7.26 7.72
N VAL A 234 21.01 -6.56 7.82
CA VAL A 234 21.73 -6.03 6.65
C VAL A 234 22.23 -7.17 5.75
N SER A 235 22.76 -8.25 6.32
CA SER A 235 23.18 -9.41 5.52
C SER A 235 21.99 -10.11 4.86
N LEU A 236 20.85 -10.24 5.56
CA LEU A 236 19.62 -10.77 4.97
C LEU A 236 19.17 -9.93 3.76
N ILE A 237 19.13 -8.60 3.88
CA ILE A 237 18.71 -7.72 2.77
C ILE A 237 19.68 -7.82 1.58
N ILE A 238 21.00 -7.79 1.82
CA ILE A 238 22.01 -7.89 0.75
C ILE A 238 21.91 -9.22 0.00
N PHE A 239 21.86 -10.34 0.73
CA PHE A 239 21.94 -11.67 0.12
C PHE A 239 20.60 -12.22 -0.34
N ALA A 240 19.51 -11.96 0.38
CA ALA A 240 18.21 -12.55 0.10
C ALA A 240 17.25 -11.62 -0.67
N SER A 241 17.39 -10.29 -0.55
CA SER A 241 16.56 -9.34 -1.30
C SER A 241 17.23 -8.90 -2.60
N TYR A 242 18.35 -8.18 -2.51
CA TYR A 242 18.98 -7.58 -3.70
C TYR A 242 19.45 -8.61 -4.71
N PHE A 243 20.11 -9.67 -4.26
CA PHE A 243 20.61 -10.69 -5.20
C PHE A 243 19.47 -11.42 -5.91
N VAL A 244 18.37 -11.69 -5.20
CA VAL A 244 17.30 -12.58 -5.69
C VAL A 244 16.23 -11.84 -6.49
N MET A 245 15.84 -10.62 -6.09
CA MET A 245 15.00 -9.75 -6.91
C MET A 245 15.66 -9.51 -8.28
N ASN A 246 16.95 -9.19 -8.29
CA ASN A 246 17.69 -8.95 -9.53
C ASN A 246 17.82 -10.21 -10.39
N LEU A 247 18.05 -11.38 -9.80
CA LEU A 247 18.07 -12.65 -10.54
C LEU A 247 16.71 -12.99 -11.15
N THR A 248 15.63 -12.76 -10.39
CA THR A 248 14.25 -12.99 -10.84
C THR A 248 13.89 -12.06 -12.00
N ILE A 249 14.20 -10.78 -11.89
CA ILE A 249 14.00 -9.79 -12.96
C ILE A 249 14.84 -10.15 -14.19
N ALA A 250 16.08 -10.60 -14.01
CA ALA A 250 16.93 -11.02 -15.12
C ALA A 250 16.34 -12.22 -15.89
N VAL A 251 15.89 -13.26 -15.18
CA VAL A 251 15.26 -14.44 -15.80
C VAL A 251 13.96 -14.07 -16.53
N ILE A 252 13.11 -13.25 -15.92
CA ILE A 252 11.87 -12.79 -16.55
C ILE A 252 12.18 -11.93 -17.78
N SER A 253 13.15 -11.01 -17.68
CA SER A 253 13.56 -10.13 -18.77
C SER A 253 14.08 -10.91 -19.97
N ASP A 254 14.87 -11.97 -19.74
CA ASP A 254 15.40 -12.83 -20.81
C ASP A 254 14.25 -13.53 -21.56
N GLU A 255 13.31 -14.14 -20.84
CA GLU A 255 12.14 -14.80 -21.43
C GLU A 255 11.22 -13.82 -22.21
N PHE A 256 11.02 -12.60 -21.69
CA PHE A 256 10.24 -11.58 -22.41
C PHE A 256 10.93 -11.03 -23.66
N GLN A 257 12.24 -11.19 -23.79
CA GLN A 257 13.00 -10.80 -24.98
C GLN A 257 13.01 -11.90 -26.05
N SER A 258 12.99 -13.16 -25.64
CA SER A 258 12.91 -14.35 -26.51
C SER A 258 11.73 -14.33 -27.49
N ASP A 259 10.61 -13.70 -27.12
CA ASP A 259 9.36 -13.69 -27.90
C ASP A 259 9.22 -12.51 -28.91
N LYS A 260 10.29 -11.71 -29.12
CA LYS A 260 10.23 -10.45 -29.93
C LYS A 260 10.85 -10.44 -31.35
N PRO A 261 11.48 -11.49 -31.94
CA PRO A 261 12.13 -11.33 -33.25
C PRO A 261 11.15 -10.93 -34.37
N GLY A 262 9.91 -11.42 -34.36
CA GLY A 262 8.87 -11.05 -35.32
C GLY A 262 8.31 -9.62 -35.14
N ARG A 263 8.35 -9.08 -33.92
CA ARG A 263 7.79 -7.74 -33.60
C ARG A 263 8.70 -6.63 -34.09
N ARG A 264 10.03 -6.81 -34.03
CA ARG A 264 11.04 -5.89 -34.60
C ARG A 264 10.94 -5.82 -36.13
N ALA A 265 10.81 -6.97 -36.81
CA ALA A 265 10.66 -7.02 -38.26
C ALA A 265 9.34 -6.39 -38.74
N THR A 266 8.24 -6.60 -38.00
CA THR A 266 6.94 -5.98 -38.29
C THR A 266 6.97 -4.46 -38.09
N MET A 267 7.63 -3.97 -37.03
CA MET A 267 7.76 -2.53 -36.75
C MET A 267 8.61 -1.82 -37.81
N SER A 268 9.68 -2.46 -38.30
CA SER A 268 10.52 -1.96 -39.39
C SER A 268 9.79 -1.95 -40.74
N ARG A 269 9.01 -2.99 -41.06
CA ARG A 269 8.12 -2.99 -42.25
C ARG A 269 7.05 -1.91 -42.14
N MET A 270 6.46 -1.74 -40.95
CA MET A 270 5.46 -0.72 -40.71
C MET A 270 6.08 0.68 -40.86
N SER A 271 7.27 0.96 -40.31
CA SER A 271 7.96 2.24 -40.50
C SER A 271 8.24 2.53 -41.98
N LEU A 272 8.67 1.52 -42.75
CA LEU A 272 8.87 1.64 -44.21
C LEU A 272 7.56 1.98 -44.95
N THR A 273 6.44 1.35 -44.60
CA THR A 273 5.13 1.67 -45.19
C THR A 273 4.59 3.04 -44.76
N TRP A 274 4.85 3.49 -43.52
CA TRP A 274 4.50 4.84 -43.06
C TRP A 274 5.32 5.90 -43.79
N SER A 275 6.61 5.67 -44.05
CA SER A 275 7.43 6.57 -44.87
C SER A 275 6.94 6.60 -46.33
N ALA A 276 6.58 5.45 -46.92
CA ALA A 276 6.02 5.40 -48.27
C ALA A 276 4.66 6.11 -48.38
N ARG A 277 3.77 5.96 -47.39
CA ARG A 277 2.48 6.66 -47.35
C ARG A 277 2.61 8.18 -47.16
N ARG A 278 3.60 8.67 -46.42
CA ARG A 278 3.86 10.12 -46.31
C ARG A 278 4.30 10.71 -47.63
N LEU A 279 5.21 10.05 -48.34
CA LEU A 279 5.68 10.49 -49.66
C LEU A 279 4.53 10.58 -50.69
N THR A 280 3.52 9.71 -50.60
CA THR A 280 2.33 9.78 -51.44
C THR A 280 1.26 10.78 -50.97
N ALA A 281 1.22 11.10 -49.67
CA ALA A 281 0.23 12.02 -49.09
C ALA A 281 0.62 13.49 -49.29
N ASP A 282 1.92 13.81 -49.31
CA ASP A 282 2.43 15.16 -49.61
C ASP A 282 2.28 15.53 -51.10
N ALA A 283 1.94 14.58 -51.97
CA ALA A 283 1.60 14.83 -53.38
C ALA A 283 0.14 15.30 -53.59
N GLY A 284 -0.69 15.33 -52.54
CA GLY A 284 -2.10 15.68 -52.59
C GLY A 284 -2.42 17.06 -52.02
N ALA A 285 -2.60 18.03 -52.92
CA ALA A 285 -3.26 19.32 -52.72
C ALA A 285 -2.58 20.31 -51.77
N GLN A 286 -1.68 21.13 -52.31
CA GLN A 286 -1.41 22.47 -51.81
C GLN A 286 -2.70 23.31 -51.89
N PHE A 287 -3.39 23.43 -50.76
CA PHE A 287 -4.54 24.30 -50.62
C PHE A 287 -4.05 25.73 -50.33
N GLU A 288 -4.21 26.64 -51.27
CA GLU A 288 -3.91 28.06 -51.04
C GLU A 288 -4.98 28.70 -50.15
N PRO A 289 -4.60 29.31 -49.02
CA PRO A 289 -5.56 29.93 -48.12
C PRO A 289 -6.02 31.29 -48.64
N ARG A 290 -7.33 31.42 -48.91
CA ARG A 290 -7.94 32.62 -49.50
C ARG A 290 -8.50 33.65 -48.49
N SER A 291 -8.50 33.40 -47.17
CA SER A 291 -9.07 34.35 -46.19
C SER A 291 -8.00 35.07 -45.35
N PRO A 292 -8.18 36.37 -45.03
CA PRO A 292 -7.28 37.10 -44.13
C PRO A 292 -7.31 36.54 -42.70
N LEU A 293 -8.45 35.96 -42.27
CA LEU A 293 -8.59 35.28 -40.99
C LEU A 293 -7.73 34.03 -40.89
N TYR A 294 -7.62 33.26 -41.98
CA TYR A 294 -6.70 32.13 -42.03
C TYR A 294 -5.26 32.60 -41.80
N ARG A 295 -4.83 33.70 -42.43
CA ARG A 295 -3.49 34.27 -42.25
C ARG A 295 -3.24 34.76 -40.82
N LEU A 296 -4.24 35.35 -40.17
CA LEU A 296 -4.15 35.79 -38.78
C LEU A 296 -3.98 34.61 -37.82
N VAL A 297 -4.85 33.60 -37.93
CA VAL A 297 -4.87 32.44 -37.02
C VAL A 297 -3.64 31.54 -37.19
N THR A 298 -3.08 31.48 -38.39
CA THR A 298 -1.86 30.71 -38.66
C THR A 298 -0.58 31.49 -38.36
N HIS A 299 -0.68 32.76 -37.96
CA HIS A 299 0.49 33.59 -37.67
C HIS A 299 1.20 33.14 -36.38
N LYS A 300 2.54 33.15 -36.39
CA LYS A 300 3.35 32.75 -35.22
C LYS A 300 3.00 33.55 -33.96
N TYR A 301 2.92 34.88 -34.06
CA TYR A 301 2.55 35.74 -32.92
C TYR A 301 1.18 35.43 -32.31
N PHE A 302 0.20 35.01 -33.11
CA PHE A 302 -1.11 34.61 -32.56
C PHE A 302 -0.93 33.40 -31.62
N SER A 303 -0.17 32.39 -32.04
CA SER A 303 0.13 31.22 -31.21
C SER A 303 0.95 31.57 -29.96
N GLU A 304 1.91 32.49 -30.06
CA GLU A 304 2.72 32.94 -28.90
C GLU A 304 1.85 33.68 -27.87
N VAL A 305 0.95 34.57 -28.31
CA VAL A 305 0.04 35.31 -27.42
C VAL A 305 -0.87 34.35 -26.66
N ILE A 306 -1.45 33.36 -27.34
CA ILE A 306 -2.26 32.33 -26.67
C ILE A 306 -1.41 31.52 -25.69
N THR A 307 -0.18 31.16 -26.06
CA THR A 307 0.72 30.44 -25.13
C THR A 307 0.97 31.23 -23.85
N VAL A 308 1.19 32.55 -23.96
CA VAL A 308 1.32 33.43 -22.79
C VAL A 308 0.02 33.47 -21.98
N ALA A 309 -1.14 33.49 -22.62
CA ALA A 309 -2.44 33.43 -21.92
C ALA A 309 -2.65 32.10 -21.18
N ILE A 310 -2.23 30.96 -21.75
CA ILE A 310 -2.25 29.65 -21.09
C ILE A 310 -1.34 29.65 -19.85
N LEU A 311 -0.13 30.20 -19.98
CA LEU A 311 0.80 30.32 -18.86
C LEU A 311 0.26 31.23 -17.77
N ALA A 312 -0.30 32.39 -18.14
CA ALA A 312 -0.96 33.30 -17.20
C ALA A 312 -2.13 32.61 -16.49
N ASN A 313 -2.96 31.86 -17.21
CA ASN A 313 -4.05 31.08 -16.61
C ASN A 313 -3.54 30.01 -15.64
N THR A 314 -2.43 29.36 -15.96
CA THR A 314 -1.78 28.40 -15.06
C THR A 314 -1.27 29.07 -13.77
N VAL A 315 -0.69 30.27 -13.89
CA VAL A 315 -0.27 31.06 -12.72
C VAL A 315 -1.48 31.46 -11.87
N VAL A 316 -2.55 31.99 -12.48
CA VAL A 316 -3.78 32.34 -11.75
C VAL A 316 -4.36 31.13 -11.01
N LEU A 317 -4.40 29.95 -11.65
CA LEU A 317 -4.83 28.70 -11.00
C LEU A 317 -3.94 28.32 -9.79
N SER A 318 -2.63 28.58 -9.85
CA SER A 318 -1.69 28.27 -8.77
C SER A 318 -1.75 29.23 -7.57
N LEU A 319 -2.42 30.38 -7.70
CA LEU A 319 -2.57 31.36 -6.63
C LEU A 319 -3.74 31.07 -5.67
N ASP A 320 -4.61 30.11 -6.02
CA ASP A 320 -5.69 29.63 -5.16
C ASP A 320 -5.12 28.89 -3.94
N HIS A 321 -5.41 29.36 -2.72
CA HIS A 321 -4.88 28.81 -1.48
C HIS A 321 -5.84 28.97 -0.31
N TYR A 322 -5.75 28.09 0.68
CA TYR A 322 -6.52 28.19 1.93
C TYR A 322 -5.61 28.67 3.08
N PRO A 323 -6.01 29.69 3.88
CA PRO A 323 -7.20 30.53 3.75
C PRO A 323 -7.01 31.70 2.76
N MET A 324 -8.04 31.99 1.95
CA MET A 324 -8.03 33.08 0.98
C MET A 324 -8.77 34.32 1.51
N SER A 325 -8.25 35.53 1.25
CA SER A 325 -8.96 36.78 1.52
C SER A 325 -10.04 37.04 0.46
N HIS A 326 -11.16 37.66 0.86
CA HIS A 326 -12.28 37.93 -0.06
C HIS A 326 -11.91 38.82 -1.26
N SER A 327 -10.93 39.70 -1.13
CA SER A 327 -10.46 40.54 -2.23
C SER A 327 -9.60 39.76 -3.23
N MET A 328 -8.77 38.83 -2.76
CA MET A 328 -7.98 37.96 -3.64
C MET A 328 -8.89 37.00 -4.42
N ASP A 329 -9.89 36.42 -3.75
CA ASP A 329 -10.89 35.53 -4.37
C ASP A 329 -11.59 36.22 -5.55
N ALA A 330 -12.12 37.43 -5.33
CA ALA A 330 -12.77 38.21 -6.37
C ALA A 330 -11.83 38.59 -7.54
N ASN A 331 -10.58 38.94 -7.23
CA ASN A 331 -9.58 39.29 -8.25
C ASN A 331 -9.18 38.08 -9.11
N LEU A 332 -9.01 36.90 -8.50
CA LEU A 332 -8.70 35.66 -9.22
C LEU A 332 -9.90 35.19 -10.05
N GLU A 333 -11.13 35.34 -9.54
CA GLU A 333 -12.35 35.05 -10.29
C GLU A 333 -12.48 35.93 -11.54
N LEU A 334 -12.19 37.24 -11.41
CA LEU A 334 -12.13 38.17 -12.53
C LEU A 334 -11.06 37.77 -13.55
N ALA A 335 -9.84 37.44 -13.08
CA ALA A 335 -8.74 37.02 -13.95
C ALA A 335 -9.09 35.75 -14.74
N HIS A 336 -9.71 34.77 -14.09
CA HIS A 336 -10.18 33.55 -14.75
C HIS A 336 -11.23 33.82 -15.84
N PHE A 337 -12.17 34.72 -15.58
CA PHE A 337 -13.19 35.08 -16.57
C PHE A 337 -12.59 35.81 -17.78
N VAL A 338 -11.67 36.76 -17.55
CA VAL A 338 -10.96 37.45 -18.64
C VAL A 338 -10.21 36.46 -19.52
N LEU A 339 -9.51 35.50 -18.93
CA LEU A 339 -8.77 34.48 -19.66
C LEU A 339 -9.69 33.50 -20.40
N LEU A 340 -10.85 33.15 -19.82
CA LEU A 340 -11.89 32.39 -20.53
C LEU A 340 -12.37 33.13 -21.79
N CYS A 341 -12.63 34.44 -21.70
CA CYS A 341 -13.02 35.22 -22.87
C CYS A 341 -11.95 35.19 -23.96
N VAL A 342 -10.66 35.23 -23.60
CA VAL A 342 -9.55 35.11 -24.56
C VAL A 342 -9.61 33.77 -25.30
N PHE A 343 -9.80 32.65 -24.60
CA PHE A 343 -9.89 31.32 -25.21
C PHE A 343 -11.15 31.11 -26.07
N VAL A 344 -12.29 31.69 -25.65
CA VAL A 344 -13.52 31.68 -26.48
C VAL A 344 -13.29 32.44 -27.79
N VAL A 345 -12.69 33.63 -27.72
CA VAL A 345 -12.37 34.43 -28.91
C VAL A 345 -11.39 33.68 -29.82
N GLU A 346 -10.36 33.08 -29.24
CA GLU A 346 -9.41 32.24 -29.98
C GLU A 346 -10.11 31.09 -30.73
N MET A 347 -10.98 30.35 -30.04
CA MET A 347 -11.75 29.24 -30.61
C MET A 347 -12.61 29.71 -31.79
N LEU A 348 -13.34 30.82 -31.63
CA LEU A 348 -14.18 31.40 -32.68
C LEU A 348 -13.36 31.88 -33.89
N LEU A 349 -12.23 32.55 -33.64
CA LEU A 349 -11.32 32.99 -34.70
C LEU A 349 -10.76 31.79 -35.48
N LYS A 350 -10.34 30.72 -34.79
CA LYS A 350 -9.86 29.49 -35.42
C LYS A 350 -10.95 28.79 -36.23
N LEU A 351 -12.18 28.73 -35.71
CA LEU A 351 -13.30 28.11 -36.41
C LEU A 351 -13.65 28.88 -37.70
N ALA A 352 -13.64 30.21 -37.65
CA ALA A 352 -13.89 31.08 -38.80
C ALA A 352 -12.73 31.10 -39.81
N GLY A 353 -11.48 31.04 -39.33
CA GLY A 353 -10.27 31.11 -40.16
C GLY A 353 -9.94 29.80 -40.87
N LEU A 354 -9.97 28.67 -40.16
CA LEU A 354 -9.67 27.33 -40.70
C LEU A 354 -10.90 26.70 -41.37
N GLY A 355 -12.09 27.09 -40.95
CA GLY A 355 -13.34 26.43 -41.31
C GLY A 355 -13.59 25.16 -40.50
N PHE A 356 -14.87 24.82 -40.32
CA PHE A 356 -15.33 23.73 -39.44
C PHE A 356 -14.64 22.38 -39.72
N ARG A 357 -14.51 22.00 -41.00
CA ARG A 357 -13.92 20.70 -41.38
C ARG A 357 -12.42 20.60 -41.08
N GLN A 358 -11.67 21.68 -41.30
CA GLN A 358 -10.23 21.67 -41.03
C GLN A 358 -9.94 21.79 -39.53
N TYR A 359 -10.77 22.55 -38.81
CA TYR A 359 -10.72 22.65 -37.35
C TYR A 359 -10.90 21.27 -36.69
N LEU A 360 -11.96 20.52 -37.04
CA LEU A 360 -12.24 19.20 -36.49
C LEU A 360 -11.23 18.11 -36.88
N ARG A 361 -10.44 18.33 -37.94
CA ARG A 361 -9.40 17.39 -38.36
C ARG A 361 -8.18 17.40 -37.44
N ASP A 362 -7.92 18.52 -36.76
CA ASP A 362 -6.81 18.65 -35.83
C ASP A 362 -7.28 18.28 -34.40
N LYS A 363 -6.70 17.20 -33.86
CA LYS A 363 -7.06 16.69 -32.53
C LYS A 363 -6.80 17.69 -31.42
N PHE A 364 -5.82 18.58 -31.56
CA PHE A 364 -5.53 19.60 -30.55
C PHE A 364 -6.57 20.71 -30.56
N ASN A 365 -7.01 21.17 -31.74
CA ASN A 365 -8.11 22.13 -31.82
C ASN A 365 -9.41 21.57 -31.23
N VAL A 366 -9.72 20.29 -31.47
CA VAL A 366 -10.89 19.64 -30.87
C VAL A 366 -10.77 19.55 -29.35
N PHE A 367 -9.57 19.23 -28.83
CA PHE A 367 -9.30 19.19 -27.39
C PHE A 367 -9.47 20.58 -26.74
N ASP A 368 -8.88 21.62 -27.33
CA ASP A 368 -9.01 23.01 -26.88
C ASP A 368 -10.50 23.43 -26.86
N ALA A 369 -11.28 23.09 -27.90
CA ALA A 369 -12.72 23.36 -27.93
C ALA A 369 -13.49 22.66 -26.80
N VAL A 370 -13.16 21.41 -26.48
CA VAL A 370 -13.81 20.67 -25.39
C VAL A 370 -13.56 21.35 -24.05
N ILE A 371 -12.33 21.84 -23.81
CA ILE A 371 -11.98 22.57 -22.59
C ILE A 371 -12.75 23.89 -22.52
N VAL A 372 -12.72 24.70 -23.58
CA VAL A 372 -13.43 25.99 -23.63
C VAL A 372 -14.95 25.81 -23.45
N LEU A 373 -15.53 24.75 -24.01
CA LEU A 373 -16.95 24.42 -23.82
C LEU A 373 -17.25 24.00 -22.37
N ALA A 374 -16.39 23.19 -21.75
CA ALA A 374 -16.53 22.82 -20.34
C ALA A 374 -16.47 24.06 -19.43
N ASP A 375 -15.58 25.00 -19.73
CA ASP A 375 -15.44 26.26 -19.00
C ASP A 375 -16.65 27.19 -19.19
N LEU A 376 -17.24 27.20 -20.40
CA LEU A 376 -18.47 27.95 -20.66
C LEU A 376 -19.66 27.35 -19.90
N ILE A 377 -19.75 26.02 -19.81
CA ILE A 377 -20.76 25.33 -19.00
C ILE A 377 -20.55 25.65 -17.51
N GLU A 378 -19.31 25.64 -17.03
CA GLU A 378 -18.99 26.03 -15.65
C GLU A 378 -19.45 27.47 -15.36
N ALA A 379 -19.09 28.42 -16.21
CA ALA A 379 -19.47 29.83 -16.07
C ALA A 379 -20.99 30.07 -16.19
N ALA A 380 -21.72 29.21 -16.91
CA ALA A 380 -23.18 29.27 -17.00
C ALA A 380 -23.88 28.73 -15.73
N ILE A 381 -23.32 27.69 -15.11
CA ILE A 381 -23.85 27.10 -13.86
C ILE A 381 -23.48 27.95 -12.65
N ILE A 382 -22.27 28.52 -12.65
CA ILE A 382 -21.69 29.32 -11.57
C ILE A 382 -21.28 30.67 -12.17
N PRO A 383 -22.23 31.58 -12.39
CA PRO A 383 -21.91 32.90 -12.92
C PRO A 383 -21.01 33.64 -11.93
N PRO A 384 -19.97 34.36 -12.42
CA PRO A 384 -19.10 35.12 -11.56
C PRO A 384 -19.88 36.15 -10.74
N LEU A 385 -19.45 36.39 -9.50
CA LEU A 385 -20.16 37.29 -8.57
C LEU A 385 -20.38 38.70 -9.14
N PHE A 386 -19.52 39.15 -10.04
CA PHE A 386 -19.61 40.46 -10.70
C PHE A 386 -20.60 40.53 -11.88
N LEU A 387 -21.11 39.40 -12.39
CA LEU A 387 -22.06 39.34 -13.53
C LEU A 387 -23.52 39.08 -13.11
N GLY A 388 -23.77 38.61 -11.89
CA GLY A 388 -25.11 38.29 -11.40
C GLY A 388 -25.39 38.88 -10.03
N SER A 389 -26.45 39.68 -9.90
CA SER A 389 -26.95 40.25 -8.65
C SER A 389 -27.82 39.27 -7.82
N SER A 390 -27.71 37.97 -8.05
CA SER A 390 -28.55 36.97 -7.38
C SER A 390 -27.78 36.14 -6.35
N HIS A 391 -28.13 36.41 -5.08
CA HIS A 391 -28.11 35.55 -3.90
C HIS A 391 -27.26 34.27 -3.96
N LYS A 392 -26.24 34.20 -3.08
CA LYS A 392 -25.49 32.97 -2.78
C LYS A 392 -26.46 31.82 -2.48
N THR A 393 -26.68 30.91 -3.42
CA THR A 393 -27.16 29.57 -3.10
C THR A 393 -25.96 28.80 -2.57
N SER A 394 -25.71 29.01 -1.27
CA SER A 394 -24.71 28.31 -0.48
C SER A 394 -25.17 26.88 -0.21
N GLN A 395 -25.27 26.04 -1.24
CA GLN A 395 -25.36 24.59 -1.07
C GLN A 395 -25.28 23.90 -2.43
N THR A 396 -24.11 23.37 -2.75
CA THR A 396 -23.96 22.18 -3.60
C THR A 396 -22.50 21.71 -3.45
N GLY A 397 -22.28 20.79 -2.51
CA GLY A 397 -20.99 20.12 -2.33
C GLY A 397 -20.51 19.32 -3.56
N SER A 398 -21.34 19.25 -4.61
CA SER A 398 -21.05 18.64 -5.91
C SER A 398 -20.38 19.58 -6.93
N ILE A 399 -20.23 20.88 -6.64
CA ILE A 399 -19.69 21.88 -7.59
C ILE A 399 -18.15 21.93 -7.63
N SER A 400 -17.45 21.32 -6.67
CA SER A 400 -15.97 21.30 -6.65
C SER A 400 -15.36 20.61 -7.88
N LEU A 401 -16.06 19.62 -8.46
CA LEU A 401 -15.56 18.86 -9.61
C LEU A 401 -15.44 19.69 -10.88
N PHE A 402 -16.34 20.67 -11.10
CA PHE A 402 -16.26 21.51 -12.30
C PHE A 402 -15.07 22.46 -12.25
N ARG A 403 -14.75 22.99 -11.05
CA ARG A 403 -13.55 23.81 -10.83
C ARG A 403 -12.26 23.04 -11.09
N ALA A 404 -12.24 21.73 -10.84
CA ALA A 404 -11.10 20.87 -11.14
C ALA A 404 -10.84 20.73 -12.65
N PHE A 405 -11.86 20.92 -13.52
CA PHE A 405 -11.65 20.86 -14.96
C PHE A 405 -10.76 21.98 -15.48
N ARG A 406 -10.67 23.11 -14.76
CA ARG A 406 -9.75 24.21 -15.11
C ARG A 406 -8.29 23.76 -15.17
N LEU A 407 -7.91 22.71 -14.45
CA LEU A 407 -6.57 22.11 -14.51
C LEU A 407 -6.25 21.53 -15.89
N PHE A 408 -7.27 21.08 -16.65
CA PHE A 408 -7.03 20.52 -17.97
C PHE A 408 -6.50 21.55 -18.98
N ARG A 409 -6.77 22.84 -18.76
CA ARG A 409 -6.25 23.96 -19.57
C ARG A 409 -4.71 23.96 -19.64
N VAL A 410 -4.03 23.47 -18.59
CA VAL A 410 -2.55 23.35 -18.58
C VAL A 410 -2.06 22.42 -19.69
N PHE A 411 -2.85 21.42 -20.10
CA PHE A 411 -2.48 20.52 -21.18
C PHE A 411 -2.53 21.14 -22.58
N GLU A 412 -3.18 22.31 -22.76
CA GLU A 412 -3.16 23.05 -24.04
C GLU A 412 -1.71 23.42 -24.45
N LEU A 413 -0.84 23.57 -23.46
CA LEU A 413 0.60 23.82 -23.62
C LEU A 413 1.31 22.73 -24.45
N ALA A 414 0.78 21.50 -24.45
CA ALA A 414 1.29 20.38 -25.23
C ALA A 414 1.24 20.62 -26.74
N ARG A 415 0.37 21.51 -27.22
CA ARG A 415 0.29 21.87 -28.64
C ARG A 415 1.59 22.49 -29.14
N ASN A 416 2.14 23.42 -28.36
CA ASN A 416 3.27 24.27 -28.75
C ASN A 416 4.61 23.71 -28.24
N TRP A 417 4.58 22.83 -27.25
CA TRP A 417 5.75 22.14 -26.71
C TRP A 417 5.97 20.77 -27.36
N LYS A 418 6.79 20.75 -28.42
CA LYS A 418 7.14 19.52 -29.17
C LYS A 418 7.62 18.37 -28.26
N SER A 419 8.43 18.68 -27.24
CA SER A 419 8.92 17.68 -26.28
C SER A 419 7.78 17.06 -25.47
N LEU A 420 6.92 17.88 -24.88
CA LEU A 420 5.74 17.43 -24.11
C LEU A 420 4.79 16.61 -24.98
N ARG A 421 4.54 17.03 -26.21
CA ARG A 421 3.74 16.27 -27.17
C ARG A 421 4.32 14.89 -27.46
N ASN A 422 5.62 14.82 -27.69
CA ASN A 422 6.30 13.56 -27.93
C ASN A 422 6.19 12.64 -26.70
N LEU A 423 6.36 13.18 -25.49
CA LEU A 423 6.18 12.44 -24.23
C LEU A 423 4.74 11.90 -24.09
N LEU A 424 3.72 12.76 -24.24
CA LEU A 424 2.31 12.34 -24.15
C LEU A 424 1.95 11.29 -25.22
N GLN A 425 2.46 11.44 -26.44
CA GLN A 425 2.26 10.45 -27.49
C GLN A 425 2.92 9.11 -27.14
N MET A 426 4.13 9.13 -26.57
CA MET A 426 4.79 7.91 -26.10
C MET A 426 4.00 7.25 -24.96
N ILE A 427 3.51 8.02 -23.98
CA ILE A 427 2.67 7.52 -22.89
C ILE A 427 1.39 6.88 -23.43
N ALA A 428 0.69 7.54 -24.36
CA ALA A 428 -0.52 6.98 -24.95
C ALA A 428 -0.24 5.68 -25.71
N GLN A 429 0.88 5.61 -26.44
CA GLN A 429 1.30 4.41 -27.14
C GLN A 429 1.68 3.27 -26.19
N THR A 430 2.38 3.55 -25.09
CA THR A 430 2.72 2.54 -24.09
C THR A 430 1.48 2.01 -23.39
N VAL A 431 0.58 2.89 -22.93
CA VAL A 431 -0.71 2.50 -22.32
C VAL A 431 -1.55 1.65 -23.27
N ALA A 432 -1.68 2.05 -24.54
CA ALA A 432 -2.40 1.24 -25.54
C ALA A 432 -1.73 -0.12 -25.79
N SER A 433 -0.40 -0.19 -25.72
CA SER A 433 0.35 -1.45 -25.88
C SER A 433 0.26 -2.38 -24.66
N ILE A 434 0.07 -1.82 -23.46
CA ILE A 434 0.00 -2.53 -22.17
C ILE A 434 -1.46 -2.75 -21.73
N GLY A 435 -2.46 -2.15 -22.40
CA GLY A 435 -3.87 -2.28 -22.01
C GLY A 435 -4.37 -3.72 -21.87
N ASN A 436 -3.87 -4.64 -22.68
CA ASN A 436 -4.17 -6.08 -22.53
C ASN A 436 -3.65 -6.68 -21.22
N PHE A 437 -2.48 -6.21 -20.73
CA PHE A 437 -1.95 -6.57 -19.41
C PHE A 437 -2.78 -5.93 -18.30
N GLY A 438 -3.26 -4.69 -18.50
CA GLY A 438 -4.15 -4.03 -17.55
C GLY A 438 -5.45 -4.80 -17.30
N VAL A 439 -6.06 -5.39 -18.34
CA VAL A 439 -7.24 -6.26 -18.19
C VAL A 439 -6.91 -7.55 -17.43
N LEU A 440 -5.75 -8.17 -17.71
CA LEU A 440 -5.30 -9.36 -16.99
C LEU A 440 -5.06 -9.05 -15.50
N LEU A 441 -4.37 -7.95 -15.21
CA LEU A 441 -4.11 -7.47 -13.86
C LEU A 441 -5.42 -7.17 -13.12
N PHE A 442 -6.37 -6.50 -13.77
CA PHE A 442 -7.67 -6.23 -13.16
C PHE A 442 -8.45 -7.52 -12.87
N LEU A 443 -8.42 -8.50 -13.78
CA LEU A 443 -9.05 -9.81 -13.56
C LEU A 443 -8.41 -10.54 -12.37
N PHE A 444 -7.08 -10.49 -12.27
CA PHE A 444 -6.33 -11.07 -11.15
C PHE A 444 -6.72 -10.39 -9.82
N VAL A 445 -6.69 -9.06 -9.77
CA VAL A 445 -7.14 -8.27 -8.60
C VAL A 445 -8.58 -8.64 -8.22
N TYR A 446 -9.48 -8.77 -9.19
CA TYR A 446 -10.87 -9.13 -8.96
C TYR A 446 -11.02 -10.55 -8.37
N VAL A 447 -10.28 -11.52 -8.89
CA VAL A 447 -10.29 -12.91 -8.39
C VAL A 447 -9.78 -12.97 -6.96
N PHE A 448 -8.65 -12.32 -6.66
CA PHE A 448 -8.10 -12.28 -5.31
C PHE A 448 -8.99 -11.49 -4.35
N ALA A 449 -9.62 -10.40 -4.79
CA ALA A 449 -10.57 -9.65 -3.97
C ALA A 449 -11.78 -10.52 -3.57
N LEU A 450 -12.35 -11.28 -4.52
CA LEU A 450 -13.42 -12.23 -4.23
C LEU A 450 -12.98 -13.36 -3.29
N MET A 451 -11.76 -13.89 -3.45
CA MET A 451 -11.19 -14.91 -2.55
C MET A 451 -10.98 -14.35 -1.14
N GLY A 452 -10.41 -13.15 -1.03
CA GLY A 452 -10.22 -12.45 0.23
C GLY A 452 -11.54 -12.14 0.95
N MET A 453 -12.60 -11.74 0.24
CA MET A 453 -13.93 -11.59 0.86
C MET A 453 -14.46 -12.91 1.41
N GLN A 454 -14.22 -14.02 0.70
CA GLN A 454 -14.70 -15.35 1.12
C GLN A 454 -13.95 -15.89 2.35
N PHE A 455 -12.69 -15.51 2.53
CA PHE A 455 -11.86 -15.93 3.65
C PHE A 455 -11.94 -14.97 4.84
N PHE A 456 -11.95 -13.67 4.59
CA PHE A 456 -11.72 -12.65 5.61
C PHE A 456 -12.89 -11.67 5.80
N GLY A 457 -13.98 -11.77 5.04
CA GLY A 457 -15.12 -10.88 5.19
C GLY A 457 -15.71 -10.93 6.61
N ASN A 458 -15.86 -9.76 7.24
CA ASN A 458 -16.33 -9.57 8.63
C ASN A 458 -15.43 -10.16 9.72
N THR A 459 -14.22 -10.63 9.40
CA THR A 459 -13.28 -11.21 10.39
C THR A 459 -12.27 -10.20 10.91
N MET A 460 -11.98 -9.16 10.13
CA MET A 460 -11.03 -8.09 10.47
C MET A 460 -11.71 -6.97 11.25
N ARG A 461 -12.33 -7.32 12.38
CA ARG A 461 -12.99 -6.37 13.26
C ARG A 461 -12.49 -6.56 14.68
N PHE A 462 -12.10 -5.46 15.30
CA PHE A 462 -11.36 -5.49 16.56
C PHE A 462 -12.03 -4.63 17.63
N ASP A 463 -11.95 -5.06 18.89
CA ASP A 463 -12.39 -4.26 20.02
C ASP A 463 -11.39 -3.12 20.33
N LYS A 464 -11.66 -2.36 21.40
CA LYS A 464 -10.78 -1.28 21.86
C LYS A 464 -9.38 -1.76 22.29
N PHE A 465 -9.21 -3.05 22.57
CA PHE A 465 -7.96 -3.68 22.97
C PHE A 465 -7.26 -4.36 21.79
N GLY A 466 -7.78 -4.20 20.57
CA GLY A 466 -7.22 -4.82 19.38
C GLY A 466 -7.44 -6.33 19.33
N CYS A 467 -8.33 -6.91 20.13
CA CYS A 467 -8.67 -8.32 20.06
C CYS A 467 -9.78 -8.55 19.02
N PRO A 468 -9.78 -9.70 18.30
CA PRO A 468 -10.81 -9.99 17.31
C PRO A 468 -12.18 -10.15 17.97
N THR A 469 -13.21 -9.50 17.42
CA THR A 469 -14.59 -9.63 17.91
C THR A 469 -15.34 -10.70 17.13
N PRO A 470 -15.82 -11.77 17.79
CA PRO A 470 -16.63 -12.79 17.14
C PRO A 470 -17.94 -12.20 16.57
N HIS A 471 -18.39 -12.68 15.42
CA HIS A 471 -19.63 -12.19 14.79
C HIS A 471 -20.92 -12.51 15.59
N ASN A 472 -20.85 -13.43 16.55
CA ASN A 472 -21.99 -13.92 17.34
C ASN A 472 -22.28 -13.10 18.61
N VAL A 473 -21.50 -12.05 18.89
CA VAL A 473 -21.72 -11.17 20.05
C VAL A 473 -22.25 -9.82 19.61
N ASP A 474 -23.14 -9.21 20.40
CA ASP A 474 -23.72 -7.89 20.08
C ASP A 474 -22.65 -6.78 19.98
N GLU A 475 -21.56 -6.93 20.73
CA GLU A 475 -20.40 -6.04 20.72
C GLU A 475 -19.65 -6.04 19.38
N PHE A 476 -19.91 -6.99 18.49
CA PHE A 476 -19.31 -7.06 17.16
C PHE A 476 -19.43 -5.72 16.42
N TRP A 477 -20.61 -5.09 16.43
CA TRP A 477 -20.84 -3.84 15.70
C TRP A 477 -20.16 -2.62 16.30
N ASN A 478 -19.72 -2.71 17.56
CA ASN A 478 -18.96 -1.65 18.24
C ASN A 478 -17.46 -1.73 17.96
N GLY A 479 -16.99 -2.82 17.34
CA GLY A 479 -15.59 -2.99 16.97
C GLY A 479 -15.18 -2.09 15.80
N THR A 480 -13.91 -1.69 15.79
CA THR A 480 -13.29 -0.92 14.72
C THR A 480 -12.89 -1.84 13.56
N VAL A 481 -13.06 -1.35 12.33
CA VAL A 481 -12.62 -2.03 11.11
C VAL A 481 -11.46 -1.25 10.52
N PRO A 482 -10.34 -1.90 10.17
CA PRO A 482 -9.26 -1.23 9.47
C PRO A 482 -9.68 -0.68 8.12
N ARG A 483 -8.97 0.36 7.66
CA ARG A 483 -9.25 0.98 6.36
C ARG A 483 -9.11 -0.01 5.21
N SER A 484 -8.13 -0.91 5.28
CA SER A 484 -7.89 -1.95 4.29
C SER A 484 -8.50 -3.26 4.80
N ASN A 485 -9.63 -3.65 4.22
CA ASN A 485 -10.42 -4.79 4.67
C ASN A 485 -11.09 -5.51 3.49
N PHE A 486 -11.70 -6.65 3.78
CA PHE A 486 -12.36 -7.52 2.80
C PHE A 486 -13.87 -7.64 3.04
N ASP A 487 -14.51 -6.62 3.64
CA ASP A 487 -15.95 -6.68 3.95
C ASP A 487 -16.82 -6.44 2.71
N THR A 488 -16.33 -5.64 1.76
CA THR A 488 -17.06 -5.33 0.52
C THR A 488 -16.13 -5.38 -0.69
N LEU A 489 -16.70 -5.62 -1.87
CA LEU A 489 -15.93 -5.78 -3.10
C LEU A 489 -15.05 -4.56 -3.46
N PRO A 490 -15.51 -3.30 -3.37
CA PRO A 490 -14.67 -2.14 -3.68
C PRO A 490 -13.47 -2.01 -2.74
N TRP A 491 -13.67 -2.25 -1.44
CA TRP A 491 -12.60 -2.23 -0.45
C TRP A 491 -11.64 -3.40 -0.66
N ALA A 492 -12.14 -4.61 -0.90
CA ALA A 492 -11.31 -5.77 -1.21
C ALA A 492 -10.44 -5.55 -2.48
N ILE A 493 -11.00 -4.94 -3.53
CA ILE A 493 -10.24 -4.57 -4.74
C ILE A 493 -9.14 -3.55 -4.41
N ALA A 494 -9.47 -2.51 -3.63
CA ALA A 494 -8.49 -1.50 -3.22
C ALA A 494 -7.38 -2.10 -2.34
N THR A 495 -7.72 -2.98 -1.41
CA THR A 495 -6.78 -3.68 -0.53
C THR A 495 -5.88 -4.64 -1.31
N VAL A 496 -6.42 -5.40 -2.26
CA VAL A 496 -5.60 -6.26 -3.14
C VAL A 496 -4.68 -5.43 -4.03
N PHE A 497 -5.17 -4.32 -4.57
CA PHE A 497 -4.36 -3.40 -5.35
C PHE A 497 -3.20 -2.83 -4.52
N GLN A 498 -3.47 -2.38 -3.29
CA GLN A 498 -2.48 -1.92 -2.33
C GLN A 498 -1.39 -2.98 -2.09
N ILE A 499 -1.78 -4.24 -1.86
CA ILE A 499 -0.83 -5.35 -1.64
C ILE A 499 0.05 -5.60 -2.87
N ILE A 500 -0.52 -5.60 -4.08
CA ILE A 500 0.24 -5.81 -5.33
C ILE A 500 1.21 -4.65 -5.60
N THR A 501 0.88 -3.43 -5.16
CA THR A 501 1.82 -2.30 -5.23
C THR A 501 2.97 -2.40 -4.22
N GLY A 502 2.93 -3.39 -3.30
CA GLY A 502 3.93 -3.59 -2.25
C GLY A 502 3.77 -2.69 -1.04
N ASP A 503 2.73 -1.85 -0.99
CA ASP A 503 2.56 -0.84 0.05
C ASP A 503 1.84 -1.39 1.28
N SER A 504 2.48 -1.34 2.45
CA SER A 504 1.85 -1.62 3.75
C SER A 504 1.16 -2.99 3.80
N TRP A 505 1.63 -3.94 2.97
CA TRP A 505 0.98 -5.25 2.83
C TRP A 505 1.16 -6.11 4.08
N SER A 506 2.27 -5.93 4.80
CA SER A 506 2.53 -6.61 6.08
C SER A 506 1.52 -6.21 7.15
N THR A 507 1.07 -4.95 7.15
CA THR A 507 0.03 -4.48 8.09
C THR A 507 -1.29 -5.21 7.84
N VAL A 508 -1.71 -5.30 6.57
CA VAL A 508 -2.94 -6.03 6.19
C VAL A 508 -2.83 -7.52 6.50
N LEU A 509 -1.64 -8.11 6.26
CA LEU A 509 -1.33 -9.49 6.67
C LEU A 509 -1.58 -9.69 8.17
N TYR A 510 -1.01 -8.83 9.01
CA TYR A 510 -1.13 -8.99 10.47
C TYR A 510 -2.55 -8.75 10.97
N GLU A 511 -3.28 -7.81 10.39
CA GLU A 511 -4.71 -7.64 10.67
C GLU A 511 -5.53 -8.86 10.27
N ALA A 512 -5.25 -9.46 9.11
CA ALA A 512 -5.91 -10.70 8.71
C ALA A 512 -5.60 -11.86 9.66
N MET A 513 -4.34 -11.99 10.09
CA MET A 513 -3.90 -13.04 11.00
C MET A 513 -4.51 -12.89 12.40
N ARG A 514 -4.71 -11.66 12.88
CA ARG A 514 -5.43 -11.42 14.16
C ARG A 514 -6.86 -11.97 14.13
N GLY A 515 -7.54 -11.88 12.99
CA GLY A 515 -8.91 -12.38 12.85
C GLY A 515 -9.02 -13.86 12.48
N ASN A 516 -7.98 -14.47 11.90
CA ASN A 516 -8.07 -15.77 11.21
C ASN A 516 -6.84 -16.69 11.43
N ASP A 517 -6.04 -16.42 12.46
CA ASP A 517 -4.81 -17.13 12.80
C ASP A 517 -3.71 -17.10 11.71
N MET A 518 -2.64 -17.87 11.95
CA MET A 518 -1.47 -17.97 11.07
C MET A 518 -1.79 -18.46 9.64
N ALA A 519 -2.89 -19.20 9.45
CA ALA A 519 -3.27 -19.72 8.14
C ALA A 519 -3.59 -18.60 7.13
N ALA A 520 -4.03 -17.44 7.60
CA ALA A 520 -4.27 -16.26 6.77
C ALA A 520 -3.01 -15.82 6.00
N SER A 521 -1.82 -16.05 6.56
CA SER A 521 -0.54 -15.65 5.95
C SER A 521 -0.33 -16.22 4.54
N LEU A 522 -0.87 -17.40 4.25
CA LEU A 522 -0.71 -18.04 2.94
C LEU A 522 -1.28 -17.19 1.80
N TYR A 523 -2.42 -16.51 2.03
CA TYR A 523 -3.02 -15.63 1.04
C TYR A 523 -2.07 -14.45 0.70
N PHE A 524 -1.47 -13.85 1.72
CA PHE A 524 -0.59 -12.69 1.60
C PHE A 524 0.84 -13.04 1.18
N ILE A 525 1.25 -14.31 1.28
CA ILE A 525 2.50 -14.81 0.68
C ILE A 525 2.31 -15.04 -0.83
N VAL A 526 1.18 -15.64 -1.22
CA VAL A 526 0.91 -15.99 -2.63
C VAL A 526 0.60 -14.76 -3.47
N LEU A 527 -0.15 -13.79 -2.93
CA LEU A 527 -0.64 -12.65 -3.68
C LEU A 527 0.50 -11.76 -4.26
N PRO A 528 1.55 -11.37 -3.51
CA PRO A 528 2.66 -10.59 -4.05
C PRO A 528 3.59 -11.37 -4.99
N CYS A 529 3.60 -12.70 -4.91
CA CYS A 529 4.45 -13.56 -5.73
C CYS A 529 3.84 -13.91 -7.10
N CYS A 530 2.52 -13.76 -7.25
CA CYS A 530 1.77 -14.03 -8.47
C CYS A 530 1.64 -12.77 -9.32
#